data_AF-A0A3B3C0C4-F1
#
_entry.id   AF-A0A3B3C0C4-F1
#
_cell.length_a   1.000
_cell.length_b   1.000
_cell.length_c   1.000
_cell.angle_alpha   90.00
_cell.angle_beta   90.00
_cell.angle_gamma   90.00
#
_symmetry.space_group_name_H-M   'P 1'
#
loop_
_entity.id
_entity.type
_entity.pdbx_description
1 polymer ?
#
loop_
_entity_poly.entity_id
_entity_poly.type
_entity_poly.pdbx_seq_one_letter_code
_entity_poly.pdbx_strand_id
1 'polypeptide(L)'
;LKNFGKIHVTKDDFMSFSYILCMDDSNLSDLNRKAKSVKNSTAKIELLGSYDPQNELIIKDPYYGDDKDFEKVYEQCLRCCRAFLEKNP
;
A
#
# COMPACT_ATOMS: atom_id res chain seq x y z
N LEU A 1 -16.03 -3.85 7.51
CA LEU A 1 -14.91 -3.96 6.54
C LEU A 1 -15.23 -4.73 5.26
N LYS A 2 -16.41 -5.35 5.10
CA LYS A 2 -16.74 -6.19 3.93
C LYS A 2 -17.30 -5.46 2.68
N ASN A 3 -17.43 -4.13 2.69
CA ASN A 3 -18.10 -3.40 1.60
C ASN A 3 -17.43 -2.05 1.24
N PHE A 4 -16.11 -1.97 1.27
CA PHE A 4 -15.45 -1.04 0.34
C PHE A 4 -15.31 -1.81 -0.97
N GLY A 5 -16.14 -1.46 -1.96
CA GLY A 5 -16.08 -2.10 -3.28
C GLY A 5 -14.64 -2.14 -3.77
N LYS A 6 -14.21 -3.25 -4.37
CA LYS A 6 -12.84 -3.42 -4.84
C LYS A 6 -12.54 -2.34 -5.88
N ILE A 7 -11.91 -1.25 -5.46
CA ILE A 7 -11.50 -0.17 -6.36
C ILE A 7 -10.31 -0.69 -7.15
N HIS A 8 -10.41 -0.66 -8.48
CA HIS A 8 -9.32 -1.04 -9.35
C HIS A 8 -8.45 0.17 -9.63
N VAL A 9 -7.13 0.04 -9.44
CA VAL A 9 -6.18 1.09 -9.81
C VAL A 9 -6.24 1.35 -11.31
N THR A 10 -6.53 2.60 -11.65
CA THR A 10 -6.67 3.14 -13.01
C THR A 10 -5.36 3.76 -13.50
N LYS A 11 -5.31 4.14 -14.78
CA LYS A 11 -4.16 4.87 -15.32
C LYS A 11 -4.01 6.27 -14.72
N ASP A 12 -5.14 6.91 -14.42
CA ASP A 12 -5.17 8.29 -13.90
C ASP A 12 -4.59 8.36 -12.49
N ASP A 13 -4.68 7.29 -11.70
CA ASP A 13 -4.07 7.22 -10.37
C ASP A 13 -2.54 7.39 -10.44
N PHE A 14 -1.88 6.83 -11.45
CA PHE A 14 -0.42 6.95 -11.64
C PHE A 14 0.04 8.35 -12.05
N MET A 15 -0.88 9.20 -12.51
CA MET A 15 -0.62 10.59 -12.88
C MET A 15 -1.09 11.59 -11.81
N SER A 16 -2.08 11.20 -11.01
CA SER A 16 -2.74 12.08 -10.03
C SER A 16 -2.13 11.99 -8.64
N PHE A 17 -1.55 10.83 -8.27
CA PHE A 17 -0.94 10.64 -6.96
C PHE A 17 0.58 10.74 -7.01
N SER A 18 1.16 11.37 -6.00
CA SER A 18 2.62 11.37 -5.79
C SER A 18 3.12 10.03 -5.25
N TYR A 19 2.29 9.33 -4.48
CA TYR A 19 2.61 8.04 -3.87
C TYR A 19 1.47 7.05 -4.05
N ILE A 20 1.80 5.82 -4.45
CA ILE A 20 0.91 4.66 -4.40
C ILE A 20 1.58 3.63 -3.49
N LEU A 21 1.03 3.47 -2.29
CA LEU A 21 1.57 2.56 -1.27
C LEU A 21 0.78 1.26 -1.27
N CYS A 22 1.46 0.12 -1.41
CA CYS A 22 0.84 -1.21 -1.44
C CYS A 22 1.30 -2.11 -0.28
N MET A 23 0.58 -3.22 -0.07
CA MET A 23 0.70 -4.01 1.15
C MET A 23 1.76 -5.12 1.07
N ASP A 24 1.97 -5.67 -0.13
CA ASP A 24 2.85 -6.81 -0.35
C ASP A 24 3.57 -6.75 -1.72
N ASP A 25 4.48 -7.70 -1.95
CA ASP A 25 5.27 -7.81 -3.17
C ASP A 25 4.44 -8.14 -4.42
N SER A 26 3.34 -8.87 -4.26
CA SER A 26 2.46 -9.19 -5.38
C SER A 26 1.78 -7.93 -5.92
N ASN A 27 1.25 -7.11 -5.01
CA ASN A 27 0.67 -5.81 -5.33
C ASN A 27 1.73 -4.87 -5.93
N LEU A 28 2.94 -4.84 -5.36
CA LEU A 28 4.03 -4.00 -5.85
C LEU A 28 4.41 -4.37 -7.29
N SER A 29 4.57 -5.67 -7.57
CA SER A 29 4.89 -6.18 -8.91
C SER A 29 3.79 -5.84 -9.92
N ASP A 30 2.53 -6.02 -9.53
CA ASP A 30 1.38 -5.70 -10.37
C ASP A 30 1.25 -4.22 -10.68
N LEU A 31 1.43 -3.35 -9.68
CA LEU A 31 1.39 -1.90 -9.86
C LEU A 31 2.55 -1.41 -10.73
N ASN A 32 3.76 -1.91 -10.51
CA ASN A 32 4.91 -1.59 -11.36
C ASN A 32 4.71 -2.04 -12.81
N ARG A 33 4.11 -3.22 -13.02
CA ARG A 33 3.75 -3.69 -14.37
C ARG A 33 2.74 -2.76 -15.04
N LYS A 34 1.71 -2.30 -14.31
CA LYS A 34 0.71 -1.36 -14.83
C LYS A 34 1.32 0.01 -15.12
N ALA A 35 2.18 0.53 -14.25
CA ALA A 35 2.83 1.83 -14.40
C ALA A 35 3.65 1.93 -15.70
N LYS A 36 4.32 0.84 -16.11
CA LYS A 36 5.04 0.78 -17.40
C LYS A 36 4.17 1.04 -18.63
N SER A 37 2.85 0.85 -18.52
CA SER A 37 1.88 1.12 -19.59
C SER A 37 1.30 2.54 -19.58
N VAL A 38 1.66 3.36 -18.58
CA VAL A 38 1.20 4.74 -18.42
C VAL A 38 2.31 5.69 -18.83
N LYS A 39 2.07 6.50 -19.87
CA LYS A 39 2.99 7.57 -20.25
C LYS A 39 2.97 8.64 -19.15
N ASN A 40 4.14 9.14 -18.75
CA ASN A 40 4.29 10.17 -17.73
C ASN A 40 3.76 9.79 -16.33
N SER A 41 3.87 8.51 -15.93
CA SER A 41 3.64 8.12 -14.54
C SER A 41 4.58 8.91 -13.62
N THR A 42 4.02 9.68 -12.69
CA THR A 42 4.78 10.47 -11.70
C THR A 42 4.72 9.84 -10.30
N ALA A 43 3.82 8.90 -10.08
CA ALA A 43 3.65 8.23 -8.79
C ALA A 43 4.87 7.39 -8.41
N LYS A 44 5.34 7.56 -7.16
CA LYS A 44 6.27 6.64 -6.51
C LYS A 44 5.50 5.44 -5.97
N ILE A 45 5.90 4.23 -6.36
CA ILE A 45 5.21 2.99 -5.96
C ILE A 45 6.10 2.24 -4.97
N GLU A 46 5.63 2.07 -3.74
CA GLU A 46 6.40 1.49 -2.63
C GLU A 46 5.54 0.61 -1.73
N LEU A 47 6.19 -0.23 -0.92
CA LEU A 47 5.51 -0.97 0.15
C LEU A 47 5.20 -0.01 1.30
N LEU A 48 3.98 -0.04 1.83
CA LEU A 48 3.64 0.71 3.04
C LEU A 48 4.52 0.27 4.23
N GLY A 49 4.80 -1.04 4.35
CA GLY A 49 5.67 -1.58 5.39
C GLY A 49 7.14 -1.13 5.31
N SER A 50 7.57 -0.51 4.20
CA SER A 50 8.90 0.14 4.14
C SER A 50 9.04 1.33 5.08
N TYR A 51 7.92 1.83 5.60
CA TYR A 51 7.85 2.89 6.61
C TYR A 51 7.64 2.34 8.03
N ASP A 52 7.57 1.01 8.25
CA ASP A 52 7.41 0.47 9.60
C ASP A 52 8.72 0.66 10.41
N PRO A 53 8.72 1.39 11.53
CA PRO A 53 9.89 1.46 12.42
C PRO A 53 10.33 0.09 12.98
N GLN A 54 9.45 -0.92 12.93
CA GLN A 54 9.77 -2.29 13.34
C GLN A 54 10.37 -3.14 12.21
N ASN A 55 10.53 -2.58 11.00
CA ASN A 55 11.04 -3.26 9.80
C ASN A 55 10.17 -4.44 9.32
N GLU A 56 8.88 -4.48 9.66
CA GLU A 56 7.94 -5.42 9.04
C GLU A 56 7.48 -4.90 7.67
N LEU A 57 8.12 -5.38 6.60
CA LEU A 57 7.89 -4.89 5.22
C LEU A 57 6.53 -5.28 4.63
N ILE A 58 6.03 -6.47 4.96
CA ILE A 58 4.84 -7.05 4.36
C ILE A 58 3.67 -6.94 5.33
N ILE A 59 2.58 -6.33 4.87
CA ILE A 59 1.30 -6.31 5.57
C ILE A 59 0.48 -7.48 5.02
N LYS A 60 0.33 -8.53 5.81
CA LYS A 60 -0.35 -9.77 5.38
C LYS A 60 -1.86 -9.54 5.23
N ASP A 61 -2.45 -10.10 4.17
CA ASP A 61 -3.90 -10.09 3.99
C ASP A 61 -4.59 -10.91 5.09
N PRO A 62 -5.44 -10.30 5.95
CA PRO A 62 -6.11 -10.98 7.04
C PRO A 62 -7.37 -11.76 6.59
N TYR A 63 -7.68 -11.82 5.29
CA TYR A 63 -8.94 -12.37 4.78
C TYR A 63 -9.26 -13.81 5.23
N TYR A 64 -8.24 -14.65 5.40
CA TYR A 64 -8.39 -16.03 5.87
C TYR A 64 -8.03 -16.22 7.36
N GLY A 65 -7.80 -15.12 8.07
CA GLY A 65 -7.41 -15.08 9.48
C GLY A 65 -8.57 -14.88 10.46
N ASP A 66 -8.21 -14.56 11.71
CA ASP A 66 -9.15 -14.19 12.76
C ASP A 66 -9.05 -12.70 13.15
N ASP A 67 -9.83 -12.25 14.13
CA ASP A 67 -9.86 -10.85 14.55
C ASP A 67 -8.48 -10.32 14.99
N LYS A 68 -7.57 -11.18 15.47
CA LYS A 68 -6.21 -10.78 15.85
C LYS A 68 -5.34 -10.48 14.63
N ASP A 69 -5.58 -11.17 13.50
CA ASP A 69 -4.88 -10.88 12.25
C ASP A 69 -5.28 -9.49 11.73
N PHE A 70 -6.56 -9.12 11.86
CA PHE A 70 -7.03 -7.76 11.54
C PHE A 70 -6.43 -6.70 12.46
N GLU A 71 -6.37 -6.96 13.77
CA GLU A 71 -5.74 -6.05 14.74
C GLU A 71 -4.26 -5.83 14.41
N LYS A 72 -3.53 -6.91 14.08
CA LYS A 72 -2.13 -6.83 13.69
C LYS A 72 -1.93 -5.94 12.45
N VAL A 73 -2.78 -6.11 11.43
CA VAL A 73 -2.75 -5.28 10.21
C VAL A 73 -3.04 -3.82 10.54
N TYR A 74 -4.01 -3.56 11.42
CA TYR A 74 -4.34 -2.20 11.85
C TYR A 74 -3.15 -1.53 12.55
N GLU A 75 -2.53 -2.21 13.52
CA GLU A 75 -1.37 -1.68 14.24
C GLU A 75 -0.20 -1.39 13.31
N GLN A 76 0.08 -2.30 12.36
CA GLN A 76 1.14 -2.12 11.37
C GLN A 76 0.84 -0.92 10.47
N CYS A 77 -0.37 -0.82 9.92
CA CYS A 77 -0.79 0.33 9.11
C CYS A 77 -0.64 1.65 9.89
N LEU A 78 -1.05 1.68 11.16
CA LEU A 78 -0.98 2.88 11.99
C LEU A 78 0.47 3.36 12.19
N ARG A 79 1.40 2.45 12.46
CA ARG A 79 2.83 2.79 12.59
C ARG A 79 3.40 3.31 11.28
N CYS A 80 3.18 2.59 10.18
CA CYS A 80 3.68 2.96 8.86
C CYS A 80 3.14 4.33 8.41
N CYS A 81 1.84 4.60 8.58
CA CYS A 81 1.23 5.86 8.18
C CYS A 81 1.79 7.04 8.98
N ARG A 82 2.03 6.88 10.28
CA ARG A 82 2.66 7.93 11.11
C ARG A 82 4.07 8.24 10.62
N ALA A 83 4.91 7.22 10.46
CA ALA A 83 6.28 7.38 9.97
C ALA A 83 6.33 7.94 8.54
N PHE A 84 5.39 7.55 7.67
CA PHE A 84 5.28 8.10 6.31
C PHE A 84 5.00 9.61 6.33
N LEU A 85 4.02 10.06 7.13
CA LEU A 85 3.65 11.47 7.24
C LEU A 85 4.76 12.33 7.85
N GLU A 86 5.49 11.80 8.84
CA GLU A 86 6.64 12.49 9.43
C GLU A 86 7.80 12.66 8.43
N LYS A 87 8.01 11.68 7.56
CA LYS A 87 9.08 11.69 6.55
C LYS A 87 8.73 12.51 5.30
N ASN A 88 7.44 12.71 5.03
CA ASN A 88 6.92 13.40 3.84
C ASN A 88 5.89 14.48 4.23
N PRO A 89 6.35 15.63 4.78
CA PRO A 89 5.48 16.72 5.21
C PRO A 89 4.83 17.49 4.05
#